data_AF-A0A7S2HIP5-F1
#
_entry.id   AF-A0A7S2HIP5-F1
#
_cell.length_a   1.000
_cell.length_b   1.000
_cell.length_c   1.000
_cell.angle_alpha   90.00
_cell.angle_beta   90.00
_cell.angle_gamma   90.00
#
_symmetry.space_group_name_H-M   'P 1'
#
loop_
_entity.id
_entity.type
_entity.pdbx_description
1 polymer ?
#
loop_
_entity_poly.entity_id
_entity_poly.type
_entity_poly.pdbx_seq_one_letter_code
_entity_poly.pdbx_strand_id
1 'polypeptide(L)'
;SSWFGSSQASASDPCDSRCMFSGCCGAEGAMAEAAPRRVFVTGGNAGIGLALCKQLMADHGCYVYMGSRSRDRGEAALEELRQIDDKRVELVQIDTSSDDSVASAAEAVKASLSGGSLFAVVNNAGTGLGHGTKGAEVISVNLYGPKRVCEAFLPLIAKTGGGGVEGGSG
;
A
#
# COMPACT_ATOMS: atom_id res chain seq x y z
N SER A 1 -4.54 14.18 77.24
CA SER A 1 -3.09 13.82 77.21
C SER A 1 -2.55 14.29 75.87
N SER A 2 -2.04 15.53 75.80
CA SER A 2 -0.60 15.88 75.74
C SER A 2 0.04 15.49 74.38
N TRP A 3 0.22 16.41 73.42
CA TRP A 3 1.24 17.48 73.29
C TRP A 3 2.47 17.06 72.45
N PHE A 4 2.72 17.85 71.37
CA PHE A 4 3.98 18.20 70.66
C PHE A 4 4.72 17.13 69.81
N GLY A 5 5.30 17.43 68.63
CA GLY A 5 5.40 18.69 67.88
C GLY A 5 6.17 18.53 66.54
N SER A 6 5.86 19.44 65.60
CA SER A 6 6.69 20.11 64.57
C SER A 6 7.75 19.36 63.73
N SER A 7 7.57 19.40 62.40
CA SER A 7 8.56 19.97 61.47
C SER A 7 7.89 20.47 60.17
N GLN A 8 8.10 21.74 59.85
CA GLN A 8 7.73 22.36 58.57
C GLN A 8 8.70 21.93 57.46
N ALA A 9 8.17 21.68 56.26
CA ALA A 9 8.87 21.96 55.01
C ALA A 9 7.82 22.24 53.93
N SER A 10 7.80 23.50 53.54
CA SER A 10 7.00 24.11 52.48
C SER A 10 7.52 23.74 51.10
N ALA A 11 6.64 23.26 50.22
CA ALA A 11 6.72 23.50 48.79
C ALA A 11 5.30 23.82 48.33
N SER A 12 4.99 25.12 48.38
CA SER A 12 3.82 25.68 47.74
C SER A 12 3.98 25.51 46.23
N ASP A 13 3.27 24.55 45.63
CA ASP A 13 3.08 24.52 44.18
C ASP A 13 2.31 25.79 43.78
N PRO A 14 2.89 26.67 42.97
CA PRO A 14 2.21 27.86 42.52
C PRO A 14 1.28 27.47 41.37
N CYS A 15 0.09 26.97 41.71
CA CYS A 15 -1.06 27.18 40.83
C CYS A 15 -1.50 28.65 40.97
N ASP A 16 -0.57 29.58 40.71
CA ASP A 16 -0.88 31.00 40.51
C ASP A 16 -1.50 31.11 39.10
N SER A 17 -2.84 31.02 39.09
CA SER A 17 -3.83 31.89 38.44
C SER A 17 -3.46 32.79 37.23
N ARG A 18 -2.39 32.53 36.46
CA ARG A 18 -1.97 33.38 35.34
C ARG A 18 -1.44 32.64 34.11
N CYS A 19 -1.87 31.42 33.87
CA CYS A 19 -1.75 30.82 32.55
C CYS A 19 -3.05 31.04 31.75
N MET A 20 -3.20 32.23 31.16
CA MET A 20 -4.22 32.52 30.15
C MET A 20 -3.87 31.96 28.75
N PHE A 21 -2.92 31.03 28.65
CA PHE A 21 -2.71 30.24 27.46
C PHE A 21 -3.22 28.81 27.70
N SER A 22 -4.54 28.66 27.53
CA SER A 22 -5.19 27.36 27.44
C SER A 22 -4.65 26.60 26.23
N GLY A 23 -3.92 25.51 26.45
CA GLY A 23 -3.55 24.62 25.36
C GLY A 23 -2.48 23.56 25.62
N CYS A 24 -1.86 23.52 26.81
CA CYS A 24 -0.95 22.42 27.18
C CYS A 24 -1.67 21.38 28.05
N CYS A 25 -2.76 20.80 27.54
CA CYS A 25 -3.18 19.46 27.96
C CYS A 25 -2.64 18.49 26.92
N GLY A 26 -1.90 17.48 27.37
CA GLY A 26 -1.17 16.55 26.54
C GLY A 26 -1.99 16.02 25.37
N ALA A 27 -1.60 16.41 24.16
CA ALA A 27 -1.91 15.63 22.98
C ALA A 27 -0.98 14.41 23.00
N GLU A 28 -1.44 13.32 23.62
CA GLU A 28 -1.10 12.00 23.09
C GLU A 28 -1.66 11.99 21.66
N GLY A 29 -0.80 12.42 20.74
CA GLY A 29 -1.15 12.59 19.34
C GLY A 29 -1.51 11.24 18.78
N ALA A 30 -2.80 11.01 18.56
CA ALA A 30 -3.26 10.08 17.55
C ALA A 30 -2.62 10.53 16.22
N MET A 31 -1.50 9.92 15.86
CA MET A 31 -1.01 9.98 14.49
C MET A 31 -2.14 9.43 13.64
N ALA A 32 -2.76 10.29 12.82
CA ALA A 32 -3.65 9.82 11.78
C ALA A 32 -2.87 8.76 10.99
N GLU A 33 -3.31 7.51 11.05
CA GLU A 33 -2.63 6.41 10.41
C GLU A 33 -2.57 6.71 8.91
N ALA A 34 -1.36 6.93 8.39
CA ALA A 34 -1.17 7.28 6.99
C ALA A 34 -1.79 6.16 6.13
N ALA A 35 -2.56 6.54 5.10
CA ALA A 35 -3.23 5.57 4.25
C ALA A 35 -2.25 4.49 3.75
N PRO A 36 -2.67 3.21 3.69
CA PRO A 36 -1.77 2.11 3.36
C PRO A 36 -1.14 2.32 1.99
N ARG A 37 0.17 2.05 1.90
CA ARG A 37 0.88 2.09 0.62
C ARG A 37 0.26 1.07 -0.33
N ARG A 38 -0.06 1.53 -1.54
CA ARG A 38 -0.73 0.70 -2.56
C ARG A 38 0.30 0.17 -3.56
N VAL A 39 0.35 -1.14 -3.72
CA VAL A 39 1.34 -1.80 -4.58
C VAL A 39 0.62 -2.65 -5.61
N PHE A 40 0.99 -2.50 -6.89
CA PHE A 40 0.52 -3.38 -7.95
C PHE A 40 1.55 -4.48 -8.21
N VAL A 41 1.14 -5.75 -8.23
CA VAL A 41 2.03 -6.90 -8.45
C VAL A 41 1.50 -7.73 -9.63
N THR A 42 2.23 -7.80 -10.74
CA THR A 42 1.84 -8.68 -11.86
C THR A 42 2.23 -10.13 -11.58
N GLY A 43 1.43 -11.09 -12.06
CA GLY A 43 1.65 -12.51 -11.76
C GLY A 43 1.57 -12.83 -10.26
N GLY A 44 0.79 -12.06 -9.51
CA GLY A 44 0.67 -12.17 -8.06
C GLY A 44 -0.14 -13.38 -7.57
N ASN A 45 -0.68 -14.20 -8.48
CA ASN A 45 -1.55 -15.33 -8.17
C ASN A 45 -0.81 -16.65 -7.90
N ALA A 46 0.52 -16.71 -8.06
CA ALA A 46 1.29 -17.94 -7.87
C ALA A 46 2.75 -17.67 -7.51
N GLY A 47 3.43 -18.70 -6.98
CA GLY A 47 4.87 -18.70 -6.75
C GLY A 47 5.36 -17.50 -5.94
N ILE A 48 6.44 -16.88 -6.41
CA ILE A 48 7.06 -15.71 -5.75
C ILE A 48 6.10 -14.52 -5.70
N GLY A 49 5.28 -14.32 -6.72
CA GLY A 49 4.29 -13.23 -6.75
C GLY A 49 3.29 -13.32 -5.60
N LEU A 50 2.73 -14.51 -5.38
CA LEU A 50 1.80 -14.74 -4.27
C LEU A 50 2.48 -14.59 -2.90
N ALA A 51 3.70 -15.11 -2.76
CA ALA A 51 4.47 -14.95 -1.53
C ALA A 51 4.74 -13.46 -1.23
N LEU A 52 5.09 -12.67 -2.25
CA LEU A 52 5.28 -11.23 -2.12
C LEU A 52 3.99 -10.52 -1.72
N CYS A 53 2.85 -10.85 -2.34
CA CYS A 53 1.55 -10.30 -1.94
C CYS A 53 1.27 -10.56 -0.44
N LYS A 54 1.50 -11.79 0.03
CA LYS A 54 1.33 -12.18 1.44
C LYS A 54 2.20 -11.33 2.36
N GLN A 55 3.50 -11.19 2.06
CA GLN A 55 4.44 -10.40 2.87
C GLN A 55 4.11 -8.91 2.87
N LEU A 56 3.74 -8.33 1.71
CA LEU A 56 3.33 -6.94 1.61
C LEU A 56 2.11 -6.64 2.49
N MET A 57 1.15 -7.56 2.55
CA MET A 57 -0.05 -7.41 3.37
C MET A 57 0.22 -7.65 4.86
N ALA A 58 0.89 -8.75 5.20
CA ALA A 58 1.09 -9.16 6.59
C ALA A 58 2.14 -8.31 7.31
N ASP A 59 3.30 -8.09 6.69
CA ASP A 59 4.46 -7.51 7.36
C ASP A 59 4.58 -6.00 7.15
N HIS A 60 3.98 -5.48 6.06
CA HIS A 60 4.15 -4.09 5.64
C HIS A 60 2.88 -3.25 5.63
N GLY A 61 1.72 -3.82 5.97
CA GLY A 61 0.47 -3.06 6.03
C GLY A 61 -0.01 -2.56 4.66
N CYS A 62 0.54 -3.05 3.54
CA CYS A 62 0.23 -2.54 2.21
C CYS A 62 -1.16 -2.98 1.74
N TYR A 63 -1.74 -2.17 0.85
CA TYR A 63 -2.84 -2.57 -0.02
C TYR A 63 -2.26 -3.14 -1.31
N VAL A 64 -2.72 -4.32 -1.75
CA VAL A 64 -2.17 -5.02 -2.89
C VAL A 64 -3.21 -5.14 -4.01
N TYR A 65 -2.87 -4.57 -5.17
CA TYR A 65 -3.52 -4.91 -6.43
C TYR A 65 -2.81 -6.13 -7.02
N MET A 66 -3.43 -7.31 -6.89
CA MET A 66 -2.87 -8.57 -7.37
C MET A 66 -3.24 -8.80 -8.83
N GLY A 67 -2.26 -8.66 -9.73
CA GLY A 67 -2.41 -8.91 -11.15
C GLY A 67 -2.36 -10.40 -11.50
N SER A 68 -3.34 -10.89 -12.26
CA SER A 68 -3.36 -12.26 -12.81
C SER A 68 -3.91 -12.30 -14.23
N ARG A 69 -3.31 -13.11 -15.10
CA ARG A 69 -3.88 -13.37 -16.44
C ARG A 69 -5.12 -14.25 -16.38
N SER A 70 -5.10 -15.26 -15.52
CA SER A 70 -6.22 -16.20 -15.34
C SER A 70 -7.09 -15.72 -14.20
N ARG A 71 -8.37 -15.47 -14.49
CA ARG A 71 -9.35 -15.08 -13.50
C ARG A 71 -9.51 -16.14 -12.42
N ASP A 72 -9.75 -17.40 -12.81
CA ASP A 72 -9.99 -18.50 -11.86
C ASP A 72 -8.80 -18.71 -10.90
N ARG A 73 -7.57 -18.74 -11.42
CA ARG A 73 -6.37 -18.85 -10.56
C ARG A 73 -6.17 -17.61 -9.70
N GLY A 74 -6.55 -16.43 -10.22
CA GLY A 74 -6.54 -15.19 -9.48
C GLY A 74 -7.53 -15.20 -8.32
N GLU A 75 -8.76 -15.66 -8.54
CA GLU A 75 -9.80 -15.76 -7.51
C GLU A 75 -9.39 -16.74 -6.41
N ALA A 76 -8.82 -17.90 -6.77
CA ALA A 76 -8.29 -18.84 -5.77
C ALA A 76 -7.18 -18.22 -4.89
N ALA A 77 -6.23 -17.51 -5.50
CA ALA A 77 -5.17 -16.82 -4.76
C ALA A 77 -5.69 -15.63 -3.94
N LEU A 78 -6.74 -14.95 -4.43
CA LEU A 78 -7.40 -13.85 -3.72
C LEU A 78 -8.02 -14.34 -2.42
N GLU A 79 -8.67 -15.50 -2.42
CA GLU A 79 -9.23 -16.09 -1.21
C GLU A 79 -8.16 -16.39 -0.15
N GLU A 80 -6.96 -16.81 -0.56
CA GLU A 80 -5.84 -16.99 0.37
C GLU A 80 -5.38 -15.66 0.98
N LEU A 81 -5.31 -14.59 0.18
CA LEU A 81 -4.90 -13.26 0.64
C LEU A 81 -5.94 -12.60 1.54
N ARG A 82 -7.23 -12.85 1.28
CA ARG A 82 -8.33 -12.37 2.13
C ARG A 82 -8.30 -12.94 3.54
N GLN A 83 -7.66 -14.10 3.77
CA GLN A 83 -7.42 -14.62 5.12
C GLN A 83 -6.43 -13.78 5.93
N ILE A 84 -5.59 -12.98 5.26
CA ILE A 84 -4.66 -12.04 5.91
C ILE A 84 -5.40 -10.75 6.21
N ASP A 85 -6.01 -10.15 5.19
CA ASP A 85 -6.82 -8.94 5.30
C ASP A 85 -7.71 -8.78 4.05
N ASP A 86 -9.03 -8.86 4.22
CA ASP A 86 -10.00 -8.81 3.12
C ASP A 86 -10.15 -7.42 2.50
N LYS A 87 -9.77 -6.36 3.23
CA LYS A 87 -9.92 -4.95 2.80
C LYS A 87 -8.70 -4.41 2.08
N ARG A 88 -7.59 -5.15 2.10
CA ARG A 88 -6.30 -4.70 1.56
C ARG A 88 -5.84 -5.47 0.33
N VAL A 89 -6.75 -6.13 -0.38
CA VAL A 89 -6.42 -6.84 -1.61
C VAL A 89 -7.54 -6.74 -2.67
N GLU A 90 -7.14 -6.53 -3.91
CA GLU A 90 -8.02 -6.56 -5.08
C GLU A 90 -7.37 -7.37 -6.21
N LEU A 91 -8.16 -8.22 -6.87
CA LEU A 91 -7.72 -8.95 -8.06
C LEU A 91 -7.89 -8.06 -9.30
N VAL A 92 -6.80 -7.89 -10.05
CA VAL A 92 -6.79 -7.18 -11.32
C VAL A 92 -6.47 -8.16 -12.43
N GLN A 93 -7.37 -8.30 -13.40
CA GLN A 93 -7.11 -9.14 -14.56
C GLN A 93 -6.15 -8.44 -15.53
N ILE A 94 -5.02 -9.07 -15.85
CA ILE A 94 -3.99 -8.50 -16.72
C ILE A 94 -3.19 -9.59 -17.45
N ASP A 95 -3.12 -9.47 -18.78
CA ASP A 95 -2.16 -10.17 -19.62
C ASP A 95 -1.06 -9.19 -20.05
N THR A 96 0.16 -9.34 -19.50
CA THR A 96 1.28 -8.46 -19.81
C THR A 96 1.79 -8.59 -21.25
N SER A 97 1.34 -9.60 -22.01
CA SER A 97 1.65 -9.74 -23.43
C SER A 97 0.73 -8.91 -24.35
N SER A 98 -0.34 -8.31 -23.83
CA SER A 98 -1.34 -7.55 -24.58
C SER A 98 -1.40 -6.09 -24.12
N ASP A 99 -1.18 -5.16 -25.05
CA ASP A 99 -1.26 -3.72 -24.77
C ASP A 99 -2.65 -3.30 -24.27
N ASP A 100 -3.72 -3.78 -24.93
CA ASP A 100 -5.11 -3.49 -24.53
C ASP A 100 -5.45 -4.01 -23.14
N SER A 101 -4.96 -5.20 -22.79
CA SER A 101 -5.16 -5.78 -21.47
C SER A 101 -4.44 -4.97 -20.39
N VAL A 102 -3.21 -4.53 -20.66
CA VAL A 102 -2.43 -3.70 -19.73
C VAL A 102 -3.09 -2.33 -19.56
N ALA A 103 -3.56 -1.71 -20.64
CA ALA A 103 -4.25 -0.41 -20.59
C ALA A 103 -5.56 -0.51 -19.78
N SER A 104 -6.34 -1.56 -20.02
CA SER A 104 -7.59 -1.81 -19.27
C SER A 104 -7.32 -2.02 -17.77
N ALA A 105 -6.25 -2.76 -17.43
CA ALA A 105 -5.85 -2.98 -16.05
C ALA A 105 -5.40 -1.68 -15.37
N ALA A 106 -4.66 -0.81 -16.07
CA ALA A 106 -4.23 0.48 -15.55
C ALA A 106 -5.44 1.39 -15.25
N GLU A 107 -6.43 1.47 -16.14
CA GLU A 107 -7.65 2.25 -15.91
C GLU A 107 -8.49 1.68 -14.77
N ALA A 108 -8.59 0.36 -14.63
CA ALA A 108 -9.28 -0.27 -13.50
C ALA A 108 -8.62 0.09 -12.15
N VAL A 109 -7.28 -0.02 -12.08
CA VAL A 109 -6.52 0.37 -10.88
C VAL A 109 -6.68 1.87 -10.61
N LYS A 110 -6.58 2.72 -11.63
CA LYS A 110 -6.78 4.17 -11.50
C LYS A 110 -8.16 4.52 -10.93
N ALA A 111 -9.21 3.84 -11.39
CA ALA A 111 -10.55 4.02 -10.84
C ALA A 111 -10.62 3.62 -9.35
N SER A 112 -10.05 2.45 -8.99
CA SER A 112 -9.99 1.98 -7.60
C SER A 112 -9.19 2.93 -6.69
N LEU A 113 -8.13 3.57 -7.22
CA LEU A 113 -7.31 4.51 -6.47
C LEU A 113 -8.08 5.74 -5.95
N SER A 114 -9.21 6.11 -6.57
CA SER A 114 -10.07 7.22 -6.12
C SER A 114 -9.29 8.54 -5.93
N GLY A 115 -8.42 8.89 -6.88
CA GLY A 115 -7.56 10.07 -6.82
C GLY A 115 -6.25 9.89 -6.03
N GLY A 116 -6.03 8.72 -5.42
CA GLY A 116 -4.75 8.35 -4.83
C GLY A 116 -3.71 7.92 -5.87
N SER A 117 -2.57 7.43 -5.38
CA SER A 117 -1.45 6.97 -6.20
C SER A 117 -0.95 5.60 -5.79
N LEU A 118 -0.25 4.92 -6.71
CA LEU A 118 0.54 3.74 -6.42
C LEU A 118 1.87 4.15 -5.78
N PHE A 119 2.26 3.40 -4.75
CA PHE A 119 3.60 3.46 -4.18
C PHE A 119 4.62 2.74 -5.06
N ALA A 120 4.24 1.58 -5.63
CA ALA A 120 5.12 0.78 -6.45
C ALA A 120 4.35 -0.12 -7.43
N VAL A 121 5.03 -0.49 -8.51
CA VAL A 121 4.61 -1.51 -9.48
C VAL A 121 5.69 -2.58 -9.54
N VAL A 122 5.30 -3.83 -9.35
CA VAL A 122 6.20 -4.99 -9.36
C VAL A 122 5.91 -5.83 -10.60
N ASN A 123 6.86 -5.82 -11.54
CA ASN A 123 6.84 -6.65 -12.74
C ASN A 123 7.29 -8.08 -12.40
N ASN A 124 6.37 -8.92 -11.96
CA ASN A 124 6.65 -10.30 -11.56
C ASN A 124 6.00 -11.35 -12.48
N ALA A 125 5.09 -10.97 -13.37
CA ALA A 125 4.56 -11.90 -14.38
C ALA A 125 5.69 -12.46 -15.26
N GLY A 126 5.74 -13.79 -15.39
CA GLY A 126 6.74 -14.49 -16.18
C GLY A 126 6.28 -15.86 -16.66
N THR A 127 6.84 -16.30 -17.78
CA THR A 127 6.67 -17.64 -18.35
C THR A 127 8.03 -18.25 -18.71
N GLY A 128 8.07 -19.51 -19.11
CA GLY A 128 9.29 -20.17 -19.61
C GLY A 128 10.08 -21.00 -18.61
N LEU A 129 9.51 -21.34 -17.44
CA LEU A 129 10.13 -22.28 -16.50
C LEU A 129 9.91 -23.76 -16.87
N GLY A 130 8.99 -24.04 -17.79
CA GLY A 130 8.67 -25.39 -18.26
C GLY A 130 9.25 -25.70 -19.63
N HIS A 131 9.45 -26.99 -19.91
CA HIS A 131 9.80 -27.44 -21.25
C HIS A 131 8.66 -27.14 -22.24
N GLY A 132 9.00 -26.64 -23.44
CA GLY A 132 8.04 -26.43 -24.52
C GLY A 132 7.47 -25.01 -24.65
N THR A 133 7.81 -24.08 -23.76
CA THR A 133 7.45 -22.66 -23.95
C THR A 133 8.20 -22.09 -25.16
N LYS A 134 7.46 -21.43 -26.06
CA LYS A 134 8.07 -20.81 -27.26
C LYS A 134 8.88 -19.59 -26.85
N GLY A 135 10.08 -19.41 -27.42
CA GLY A 135 10.92 -18.25 -27.14
C GLY A 135 10.21 -16.91 -27.38
N ALA A 136 9.36 -16.83 -28.41
CA ALA A 136 8.53 -15.64 -28.67
C ALA A 136 7.58 -15.28 -27.51
N GLU A 137 7.03 -16.29 -26.82
CA GLU A 137 6.18 -16.08 -25.64
C GLU A 137 6.98 -15.53 -24.47
N VAL A 138 8.17 -16.11 -24.21
CA VAL A 138 9.09 -15.64 -23.17
C VAL A 138 9.50 -14.19 -23.41
N ILE A 139 9.83 -13.84 -24.65
CA ILE A 139 10.17 -12.46 -25.03
C ILE A 139 8.97 -11.53 -24.84
N SER A 140 7.77 -11.94 -25.27
CA SER A 140 6.57 -11.09 -25.14
C SER A 140 6.21 -10.79 -23.68
N VAL A 141 6.25 -11.81 -22.81
CA VAL A 141 5.85 -11.68 -21.40
C VAL A 141 6.97 -11.12 -20.53
N ASN A 142 8.18 -11.70 -20.60
CA ASN A 142 9.24 -11.41 -19.64
C ASN A 142 10.07 -10.17 -20.03
N LEU A 143 10.17 -9.83 -21.33
CA LEU A 143 10.92 -8.66 -21.81
C LEU A 143 9.99 -7.49 -22.13
N TYR A 144 9.03 -7.68 -23.03
CA TYR A 144 8.13 -6.60 -23.43
C TYR A 144 7.02 -6.31 -22.39
N GLY A 145 6.60 -7.31 -21.63
CA GLY A 145 5.59 -7.14 -20.57
C GLY A 145 5.95 -6.06 -19.55
N PRO A 146 7.13 -6.09 -18.91
CA PRO A 146 7.57 -5.02 -18.01
C PRO A 146 7.55 -3.63 -18.65
N LYS A 147 7.95 -3.50 -19.93
CA LYS A 147 7.88 -2.22 -20.65
C LYS A 147 6.45 -1.71 -20.74
N ARG A 148 5.51 -2.54 -21.22
CA ARG A 148 4.10 -2.18 -21.37
C ARG A 148 3.48 -1.76 -20.04
N VAL A 149 3.73 -2.54 -18.99
CA VAL A 149 3.22 -2.27 -17.65
C VAL A 149 3.80 -0.97 -17.11
N CYS A 150 5.10 -0.74 -17.24
CA CYS A 150 5.70 0.52 -16.83
C CYS A 150 5.09 1.71 -17.57
N GLU A 151 4.95 1.65 -18.90
CA GLU A 151 4.38 2.76 -19.69
C GLU A 151 2.95 3.10 -19.28
N ALA A 152 2.11 2.08 -19.03
CA ALA A 152 0.71 2.28 -18.65
C ALA A 152 0.53 2.71 -17.18
N PHE A 153 1.36 2.22 -16.26
CA PHE A 153 1.20 2.46 -14.82
C PHE A 153 2.05 3.62 -14.29
N LEU A 154 3.07 4.08 -15.01
CA LEU A 154 3.90 5.20 -14.57
C LEU A 154 3.10 6.46 -14.21
N PRO A 155 2.03 6.86 -14.96
CA PRO A 155 1.20 8.01 -14.58
C PRO A 155 0.46 7.85 -13.24
N LEU A 156 0.32 6.61 -12.73
CA LEU A 156 -0.37 6.30 -11.48
C LEU A 156 0.57 6.31 -10.27
N ILE A 157 1.88 6.29 -10.48
CA ILE A 157 2.86 6.25 -9.40
C ILE A 157 3.03 7.65 -8.81
N ALA A 158 3.06 7.73 -7.48
CA ALA A 158 3.34 8.97 -6.78
C ALA A 158 4.66 9.57 -7.28
N LYS A 159 4.68 10.85 -7.67
CA LYS A 159 5.96 11.53 -7.89
C LYS A 159 6.72 11.53 -6.57
N THR A 160 7.83 10.82 -6.52
CA THR A 160 8.67 10.76 -5.32
C THR A 160 9.26 12.16 -5.07
N GLY A 161 8.61 12.95 -4.21
CA GLY A 161 9.04 14.30 -3.89
C GLY A 161 8.08 15.04 -2.95
N GLY A 162 8.33 14.88 -1.64
CA GLY A 162 8.05 15.81 -0.53
C GLY A 162 6.76 16.63 -0.52
N GLY A 163 5.89 16.36 0.47
CA GLY A 163 5.03 17.36 1.10
C GLY A 163 4.40 18.41 0.18
N GLY A 164 3.60 17.96 -0.78
CA GLY A 164 2.70 18.85 -1.52
C GLY A 164 1.32 18.77 -0.91
N VAL A 165 0.96 19.76 -0.09
CA VAL A 165 -0.45 20.06 0.18
C VAL A 165 -1.04 20.52 -1.15
N GLU A 166 -1.78 19.66 -1.85
CA GLU A 166 -2.68 20.11 -2.91
C GLU A 166 -3.85 20.85 -2.23
N GLY A 167 -3.61 22.13 -1.94
CA GLY A 167 -4.67 23.10 -1.74
C GLY A 167 -5.47 23.19 -3.04
N GLY A 168 -6.78 23.01 -2.94
CA GLY A 168 -7.68 23.12 -4.09
C GLY A 168 -7.71 24.52 -4.69
N SER A 169 -7.95 24.57 -6.00
CA SER A 169 -8.80 25.56 -6.68
C SER A 169 -8.70 25.35 -8.19
N GLY A 170 -9.85 25.17 -8.84
CA GLY A 170 -10.01 25.05 -10.28
C GLY A 170 -11.43 24.64 -10.62
#